data_AF-A0A3D4QVN7-F1
#
_entry.id   AF-A0A3D4QVN7-F1
#
_cell.length_a   1.000
_cell.length_b   1.000
_cell.length_c   1.000
_cell.angle_alpha   90.00
_cell.angle_beta   90.00
_cell.angle_gamma   90.00
#
_symmetry.space_group_name_H-M   'P 1'
#
loop_
_entity.id
_entity.type
_entity.pdbx_description
1 polymer ?
#
loop_
_entity_poly.entity_id
_entity_poly.type
_entity_poly.pdbx_seq_one_letter_code
_entity_poly.pdbx_strand_id
1 'polypeptide(L)' 'MNYAVIFAGGTGTRMNTKTRPKQFLTLHGKEIIIYTLEHFENHPDIDGISVVCIAEW' A
#
# COMPACT_ATOMS: atom_id res chain seq x y z
N MET A 1 -17.28 -13.68 2.45
CA MET A 1 -15.85 -13.71 2.13
C MET A 1 -15.52 -12.48 1.32
N ASN A 2 -15.00 -11.45 1.97
CA ASN A 2 -14.68 -10.16 1.39
C ASN A 2 -13.16 -10.00 1.37
N TYR A 3 -12.62 -9.65 0.21
CA TYR A 3 -11.19 -9.41 0.02
C TYR A 3 -10.95 -7.95 -0.29
N ALA A 4 -9.99 -7.33 0.41
CA ALA A 4 -9.46 -6.02 0.04
C ALA A 4 -8.40 -6.18 -1.04
N VAL A 5 -8.54 -5.45 -2.14
CA VAL A 5 -7.51 -5.38 -3.20
C VAL A 5 -6.86 -4.01 -3.16
N ILE A 6 -5.56 -3.97 -2.86
CA ILE A 6 -4.78 -2.74 -2.73
C ILE A 6 -3.90 -2.58 -3.97
N PHE A 7 -4.20 -1.57 -4.79
CA PHE A 7 -3.41 -1.24 -5.97
C PHE A 7 -2.20 -0.37 -5.60
N ALA A 8 -1.08 -1.03 -5.34
CA ALA A 8 0.22 -0.46 -5.02
C ALA A 8 1.20 -0.48 -6.22
N GLY A 9 0.67 -0.55 -7.45
CA GLY A 9 1.44 -0.61 -8.70
C GLY A 9 1.79 0.76 -9.31
N GLY A 10 1.45 1.86 -8.66
CA GLY A 10 1.76 3.20 -9.18
C GLY A 10 3.20 3.60 -8.87
N THR A 11 3.90 4.21 -9.82
CA THR A 11 5.27 4.73 -9.63
C THR A 11 5.33 6.12 -8.99
N GLY A 12 4.18 6.80 -8.83
CA GLY A 12 4.10 8.07 -8.12
C GLY A 12 4.71 9.27 -8.86
N THR A 13 4.75 9.28 -10.19
CA THR A 13 5.44 10.27 -11.04
C THR A 13 5.13 11.76 -10.77
N ARG A 14 3.97 12.07 -10.17
CA ARG A 14 3.58 13.43 -9.78
C ARG A 14 4.15 13.85 -8.43
N MET A 15 4.44 12.90 -7.55
CA MET A 15 5.27 13.14 -6.39
C MET A 15 6.72 13.17 -6.90
N ASN A 16 7.45 14.23 -6.59
CA ASN A 16 8.83 14.42 -7.02
C ASN A 16 9.83 13.45 -6.35
N THR A 17 9.38 12.25 -5.98
CA THR A 17 10.15 11.16 -5.40
C THR A 17 10.67 10.29 -6.53
N LYS A 18 11.77 10.73 -7.15
CA LYS A 18 12.35 10.10 -8.35
C LYS A 18 12.79 8.65 -8.17
N THR A 19 12.91 8.15 -6.94
CA THR A 19 13.57 6.88 -6.64
C THR A 19 12.70 5.85 -5.92
N ARG A 20 11.62 6.25 -5.24
CA ARG A 20 10.75 5.33 -4.48
C ARG A 20 9.27 5.66 -4.74
N PRO A 21 8.45 4.68 -5.16
CA PRO A 21 7.02 4.86 -5.29
C PRO A 21 6.38 5.33 -3.98
N LYS A 22 5.36 6.19 -4.09
CA LYS A 22 4.78 6.91 -2.94
C LYS A 22 4.31 6.00 -1.80
N GLN A 23 3.74 4.85 -2.14
CA GLN A 23 3.16 3.90 -1.20
C GLN A 23 4.22 3.30 -0.27
N PHE A 24 5.47 3.28 -0.68
CA PHE A 24 6.57 2.77 0.12
C PHE A 24 7.33 3.88 0.86
N LEU A 25 7.00 5.16 0.67
CA LEU A 25 7.65 6.23 1.42
C LEU A 25 7.31 6.11 2.91
N THR A 26 8.29 6.46 3.74
CA THR A 26 8.14 6.49 5.19
C THR A 26 7.48 7.80 5.62
N LEU A 27 6.39 7.70 6.37
CA LEU A 27 5.69 8.79 7.03
C LEU A 27 5.69 8.51 8.53
N HIS A 28 6.21 9.43 9.34
CA HIS A 28 6.30 9.27 10.81
C HIS A 28 6.94 7.94 11.27
N GLY A 29 7.96 7.47 10.55
CA GLY A 29 8.69 6.23 10.88
C GLY A 29 8.05 4.94 10.38
N LYS A 30 6.97 5.02 9.59
CA LYS A 30 6.27 3.86 9.03
C LYS A 30 5.92 4.06 7.56
N GLU A 31 6.01 3.01 6.74
CA GLU A 31 5.66 3.10 5.32
C GLU A 31 4.17 3.38 5.12
N ILE A 32 3.86 4.25 4.17
CA ILE A 32 2.49 4.67 3.86
C ILE A 32 1.56 3.47 3.61
N ILE A 33 2.03 2.44 2.89
CA ILE A 33 1.24 1.24 2.58
C ILE A 33 0.83 0.46 3.84
N ILE A 34 1.64 0.48 4.90
CA ILE A 34 1.37 -0.27 6.14
C ILE A 34 0.15 0.32 6.86
N TYR A 35 -0.03 1.65 6.83
CA TYR A 35 -1.25 2.28 7.37
C TYR A 35 -2.52 1.77 6.70
N THR A 36 -2.47 1.54 5.38
CA THR A 36 -3.61 0.97 4.64
C THR A 36 -3.80 -0.51 4.96
N LEU A 37 -2.71 -1.27 5.03
CA LEU A 37 -2.77 -2.71 5.35
C LEU A 37 -3.38 -2.95 6.72
N GLU A 38 -2.89 -2.27 7.76
CA GLU A 38 -3.44 -2.40 9.12
C GLU A 38 -4.91 -1.99 9.19
N HIS A 39 -5.33 -0.98 8.41
CA HIS A 39 -6.74 -0.57 8.40
C HIS A 39 -7.65 -1.70 7.91
N PHE A 40 -7.27 -2.40 6.85
CA PHE A 40 -8.03 -3.53 6.32
C PHE A 40 -7.86 -4.80 7.15
N GLU A 41 -6.67 -5.04 7.71
CA GLU A 41 -6.38 -6.21 8.55
C GLU A 41 -7.21 -6.20 9.84
N ASN A 42 -7.43 -5.00 10.42
CA ASN A 42 -8.23 -4.84 11.64
C ASN A 42 -9.74 -4.70 11.36
N HIS A 43 -10.19 -4.75 10.10
CA HIS A 43 -11.60 -4.58 9.76
C HIS A 43 -12.34 -5.92 9.91
N PRO A 44 -13.41 -6.01 10.72
CA PRO A 44 -14.07 -7.28 11.07
C PRO A 44 -14.68 -8.01 9.86
N ASP A 45 -15.04 -7.26 8.81
CA ASP A 45 -15.63 -7.82 7.60
C ASP A 45 -14.62 -8.20 6.51
N ILE A 46 -13.30 -8.05 6.73
CA ILE A 46 -12.28 -8.38 5.73
C ILE A 46 -11.63 -9.71 6.05
N ASP A 47 -11.77 -10.66 5.12
CA ASP A 47 -11.25 -12.02 5.28
C ASP A 47 -9.83 -12.18 4.73
N GLY A 48 -9.35 -11.22 3.93
CA GLY A 48 -8.01 -11.24 3.38
C GLY A 48 -7.67 -10.01 2.55
N ILE A 49 -6.37 -9.84 2.30
CA ILE A 49 -5.83 -8.71 1.56
C ILE A 49 -4.97 -9.23 0.41
N SER A 50 -5.18 -8.68 -0.79
CA SER A 50 -4.31 -8.88 -1.96
C SER A 50 -3.70 -7.54 -2.35
N VAL A 51 -2.37 -7.50 -2.43
CA VAL A 51 -1.63 -6.31 -2.82
C VAL A 51 -1.07 -6.51 -4.22
N VAL A 52 -1.42 -5.61 -5.13
CA VAL A 52 -0.87 -5.58 -6.49
C VAL A 52 0.24 -4.55 -6.53
N CYS A 53 1.49 -5.00 -6.54
CA CYS A 53 2.70 -4.17 -6.56
C CYS A 53 3.37 -4.18 -7.95
N ILE A 54 4.21 -3.17 -8.19
CA ILE A 54 5.17 -3.24 -9.30
C ILE A 54 6.24 -4.27 -8.96
N ALA A 55 6.67 -5.06 -9.94
CA ALA A 55 7.54 -6.22 -9.69
C ALA A 55 8.89 -5.86 -9.05
N GLU A 56 9.39 -4.64 -9.28
CA GLU A 56 10.64 -4.18 -8.66
C GLU A 56 10.51 -3.76 -7.18
N TRP A 57 9.32 -3.87 -6.57
CA TRP A 57 9.04 -3.41 -5.20
C TRP A 57 8.15 -4.34 -4.37
#